data_AF-A0A349YLV0-F1
#
_entry.id   AF-A0A349YLV0-F1
#
_cell.length_a   1.000
_cell.length_b   1.000
_cell.length_c   1.000
_cell.angle_alpha   90.00
_cell.angle_beta   90.00
_cell.angle_gamma   90.00
#
_symmetry.space_group_name_H-M   'P 1'
#
loop_
_entity.id
_entity.type
_entity.pdbx_description
1 polymer ?
#
loop_
_entity_poly.entity_id
_entity_poly.type
_entity_poly.pdbx_seq_one_letter_code
_entity_poly.pdbx_strand_id
1 'polypeptide(L)'
;MEKKFKSNHKRFKKKQEKAIYSKFENKSKQQIELEKQSYLESLSENLRLPPDILGSVPILTVTGSNQLCLENYKGIIEYTGEIIRIQTKNCRIHIEGKKLNIDYFTDDEMRISGKINRIEYC
;
A
#
# COMPACT_ATOMS: atom_id res chain seq x y z
N MET A 1 -9.70 -26.62 38.90
CA MET A 1 -9.65 -25.78 37.69
C MET A 1 -8.41 -26.18 36.87
N GLU A 2 -8.51 -27.21 36.02
CA GLU A 2 -7.35 -27.78 35.32
C GLU A 2 -7.06 -27.06 34.00
N LYS A 3 -5.92 -26.38 33.90
CA LYS A 3 -5.44 -25.78 32.65
C LYS A 3 -4.75 -26.88 31.81
N LYS A 4 -5.43 -27.37 30.77
CA LYS A 4 -4.87 -28.32 29.78
C LYS A 4 -3.66 -27.71 29.07
N PHE A 5 -2.45 -28.18 29.39
CA PHE A 5 -1.22 -27.87 28.66
C PHE A 5 -1.29 -28.46 27.24
N LYS A 6 -1.40 -27.61 26.22
CA LYS A 6 -1.32 -28.06 24.82
C LYS A 6 0.14 -28.34 24.45
N SER A 7 0.45 -29.60 24.16
CA SER A 7 1.77 -30.08 23.68
C SER A 7 2.32 -29.24 22.51
N ASN A 8 3.61 -28.89 22.59
CA ASN A 8 4.33 -28.07 21.61
C ASN A 8 4.25 -28.65 20.18
N HIS A 9 4.17 -29.97 20.04
CA HIS A 9 4.05 -30.65 18.74
C HIS A 9 2.75 -30.29 17.99
N LYS A 10 1.63 -30.08 18.71
CA LYS A 10 0.35 -29.68 18.09
C LYS A 10 0.36 -28.22 17.64
N ARG A 11 1.13 -27.35 18.31
CA ARG A 11 1.30 -25.95 17.91
C ARG A 11 2.19 -25.81 16.68
N PHE A 12 3.25 -26.64 16.59
CA PHE A 12 4.18 -26.62 15.47
C PHE A 12 3.51 -27.03 14.16
N LYS A 13 2.73 -28.12 14.16
CA LYS A 13 2.02 -28.62 12.97
C LYS A 13 1.01 -27.59 12.41
N LYS A 14 0.28 -26.92 13.31
CA LYS A 14 -0.72 -25.89 12.96
C LYS A 14 -0.09 -24.61 12.39
N LYS A 15 1.14 -24.26 12.82
CA LYS A 15 1.90 -23.11 12.30
C LYS A 15 2.44 -23.38 10.90
N GLN A 16 2.92 -24.60 10.64
CA GLN A 16 3.37 -25.02 9.32
C GLN A 16 2.22 -25.07 8.30
N GLU A 17 1.07 -25.65 8.65
CA GLU A 17 -0.13 -25.66 7.78
C GLU A 17 -0.56 -24.25 7.39
N LYS A 18 -0.68 -23.32 8.37
CA LYS A 18 -1.05 -21.93 8.07
C LYS A 18 -0.07 -21.23 7.13
N ALA A 19 1.24 -21.48 7.28
CA ALA A 19 2.27 -20.92 6.41
C ALA A 19 2.24 -21.51 4.99
N ILE A 20 1.75 -22.75 4.85
CA ILE A 20 1.58 -23.42 3.56
C ILE A 20 0.38 -22.81 2.82
N TYR A 21 -0.79 -22.68 3.47
CA TYR A 21 -1.97 -22.06 2.86
C TYR A 21 -1.73 -20.59 2.45
N SER A 22 -1.03 -19.81 3.30
CA SER A 22 -0.70 -18.42 2.95
C SER A 22 0.29 -18.31 1.79
N LYS A 23 1.20 -19.28 1.63
CA LYS A 23 2.10 -19.34 0.46
C LYS A 23 1.35 -19.64 -0.83
N PHE A 24 0.34 -20.52 -0.80
CA PHE A 24 -0.48 -20.82 -1.97
C PHE A 24 -1.32 -19.62 -2.42
N GLU A 25 -1.94 -18.88 -1.49
CA GLU A 25 -2.68 -17.64 -1.82
C GLU A 25 -1.78 -16.53 -2.36
N ASN A 26 -0.56 -16.40 -1.86
CA ASN A 26 0.39 -15.40 -2.37
C ASN A 26 0.88 -15.75 -3.78
N LYS A 27 1.04 -17.04 -4.09
CA LYS A 27 1.48 -17.51 -5.40
C LYS A 27 0.40 -17.30 -6.48
N SER A 28 -0.88 -17.51 -6.15
CA SER A 28 -1.98 -17.21 -7.07
C SER A 28 -2.18 -15.71 -7.27
N LYS A 29 -2.07 -14.90 -6.22
CA LYS A 29 -2.09 -13.42 -6.33
C LYS A 29 -0.97 -12.89 -7.21
N GLN A 30 0.26 -13.39 -7.05
CA GLN A 30 1.39 -12.99 -7.89
C GLN A 30 1.17 -13.34 -9.37
N GLN A 31 0.61 -14.52 -9.65
CA GLN A 31 0.33 -14.94 -11.02
C GLN A 31 -0.76 -14.10 -11.69
N ILE A 32 -1.84 -13.80 -10.97
CA ILE A 32 -2.91 -12.91 -11.43
C ILE A 32 -2.38 -11.49 -11.70
N GLU A 33 -1.46 -11.00 -10.86
CA GLU A 33 -0.91 -9.66 -11.00
C GLU A 33 0.06 -9.54 -12.19
N LEU A 34 0.84 -10.59 -12.47
CA LEU A 34 1.69 -10.70 -13.67
C LEU A 34 0.86 -10.78 -14.96
N GLU A 35 -0.20 -11.59 -14.98
CA GLU A 35 -1.12 -11.71 -16.11
C GLU A 35 -1.84 -10.38 -16.37
N LYS A 36 -2.27 -9.69 -15.30
CA LYS A 36 -2.86 -8.34 -15.39
C LYS A 36 -1.87 -7.32 -15.96
N GLN A 37 -0.60 -7.38 -15.58
CA GLN A 37 0.45 -6.50 -16.11
C GLN A 37 0.68 -6.73 -17.61
N SER A 38 0.83 -7.99 -18.02
CA SER A 38 0.98 -8.35 -19.44
C SER A 38 -0.23 -7.94 -20.29
N TYR A 39 -1.45 -8.08 -19.75
CA TYR A 39 -2.68 -7.64 -20.41
C TYR A 39 -2.75 -6.11 -20.55
N LEU A 40 -2.39 -5.37 -19.50
CA LEU A 40 -2.36 -3.91 -19.53
C LEU A 40 -1.30 -3.37 -20.50
N GLU A 41 -0.12 -3.99 -20.57
CA GLU A 41 0.91 -3.69 -21.57
C GLU A 41 0.38 -3.90 -23.00
N SER A 42 -0.28 -5.03 -23.25
CA SER A 42 -0.90 -5.32 -24.54
C SER A 42 -1.98 -4.30 -24.90
N LEU A 43 -2.79 -3.84 -23.95
CA LEU A 43 -3.80 -2.78 -24.18
C LEU A 43 -3.14 -1.43 -24.44
N SER A 44 -2.04 -1.09 -23.76
CA SER A 44 -1.24 0.12 -24.00
C SER A 44 -0.81 0.22 -25.46
N GLU A 45 -0.24 -0.87 -25.98
CA GLU A 45 0.29 -0.94 -27.35
C GLU A 45 -0.82 -0.80 -28.39
N ASN A 46 -1.97 -1.44 -28.16
CA ASN A 46 -3.09 -1.44 -29.09
C ASN A 46 -3.92 -0.13 -29.05
N LEU A 47 -4.05 0.50 -27.88
CA LEU A 47 -4.89 1.69 -27.68
C LEU A 47 -4.09 3.00 -27.57
N ARG A 48 -2.76 2.95 -27.59
CA ARG A 48 -1.84 4.09 -27.35
C ARG A 48 -2.18 4.88 -26.09
N LEU A 49 -2.69 4.19 -25.06
CA LEU A 49 -3.01 4.82 -23.79
C LEU A 49 -1.70 5.24 -23.10
N PRO A 50 -1.64 6.44 -22.49
CA PRO A 50 -0.50 6.81 -21.68
C PRO A 50 -0.26 5.75 -20.59
N PRO A 51 0.99 5.36 -20.34
CA PRO A 51 1.33 4.33 -19.36
C PRO A 51 0.82 4.65 -17.94
N ASP A 52 0.59 5.92 -17.64
CA ASP A 52 0.04 6.41 -16.38
C ASP A 52 -1.44 6.02 -16.16
N ILE A 53 -2.18 5.69 -17.22
CA ILE A 53 -3.56 5.17 -17.14
C ILE A 53 -3.58 3.70 -16.74
N LEU A 54 -2.51 2.96 -17.04
CA LEU A 54 -2.39 1.52 -16.82
C LEU A 54 -1.62 1.21 -15.54
N GLY A 55 -0.67 2.08 -15.18
CA GLY A 55 0.12 1.99 -13.98
C GLY A 55 -0.61 2.55 -12.77
N SER A 56 -0.75 1.73 -11.73
CA SER A 56 -1.11 2.21 -10.38
C SER A 56 0.08 2.98 -9.75
N VAL A 57 0.47 4.06 -10.41
CA VAL A 57 1.53 4.98 -10.00
C VAL A 57 0.93 5.96 -9.01
N PRO A 58 1.59 6.25 -7.88
CA PRO A 58 1.06 7.23 -6.93
C PRO A 58 0.98 8.62 -7.55
N ILE A 59 -0.17 9.27 -7.41
CA ILE A 59 -0.41 10.64 -7.87
C ILE A 59 -0.50 11.53 -6.64
N LEU A 60 0.35 12.56 -6.58
CA LEU A 60 0.36 13.54 -5.49
C LEU A 60 -0.10 14.88 -6.04
N THR A 61 -1.22 15.38 -5.53
CA THR A 61 -1.73 16.71 -5.84
C THR A 61 -1.53 17.62 -4.63
N VAL A 62 -0.63 18.59 -4.75
CA VAL A 62 -0.25 19.50 -3.66
C VAL A 62 -0.87 20.87 -3.87
N THR A 63 -1.62 21.36 -2.89
CA THR A 63 -2.23 22.70 -2.91
C THR A 63 -1.60 23.58 -1.85
N GLY A 64 -0.68 24.45 -2.27
CA GLY A 64 0.17 25.24 -1.37
C GLY A 64 1.01 24.34 -0.45
N SER A 65 1.38 24.84 0.73
CA SER A 65 2.10 24.05 1.73
C SER A 65 1.19 23.34 2.73
N ASN A 66 -0.13 23.37 2.52
CA ASN A 66 -1.09 23.08 3.58
C ASN A 66 -1.97 21.85 3.32
N GLN A 67 -2.00 21.37 2.07
CA GLN A 67 -2.86 20.29 1.62
C GLN A 67 -2.14 19.42 0.59
N LEU A 68 -2.33 18.12 0.73
CA LEU A 68 -1.87 17.09 -0.20
C LEU A 68 -2.97 16.05 -0.38
N CYS A 69 -3.35 15.79 -1.61
CA CYS A 69 -4.14 14.61 -1.97
C CYS A 69 -3.20 13.56 -2.57
N LEU A 70 -3.35 12.31 -2.13
CA LEU A 70 -2.60 11.16 -2.61
C LEU A 70 -3.56 10.08 -3.13
N GLU A 71 -3.33 9.63 -4.35
CA GLU A 71 -4.05 8.52 -4.98
C GLU A 71 -3.13 7.31 -5.17
N ASN A 72 -3.72 6.15 -5.49
CA ASN A 72 -3.00 4.90 -5.80
C ASN A 72 -2.05 4.44 -4.67
N TYR A 73 -2.51 4.56 -3.42
CA TYR A 73 -1.79 4.10 -2.24
C TYR A 73 -2.29 2.72 -1.79
N LYS A 74 -1.43 1.96 -1.10
CA LYS A 74 -1.76 0.64 -0.52
C LYS A 74 -2.12 0.72 0.96
N GLY A 75 -1.55 1.68 1.67
CA GLY A 75 -1.84 1.89 3.08
C GLY A 75 -0.84 2.79 3.79
N ILE A 76 -1.21 3.19 5.00
CA ILE A 76 -0.39 4.03 5.88
C ILE A 76 0.56 3.13 6.67
N ILE A 77 1.86 3.48 6.68
CA ILE A 77 2.91 2.80 7.45
C ILE A 77 3.10 3.49 8.80
N GLU A 78 3.13 4.82 8.80
CA GLU A 78 3.35 5.64 9.98
C GLU A 78 2.53 6.92 9.87
N TYR A 79 1.95 7.35 10.99
CA TYR A 79 1.22 8.60 11.07
C TYR A 79 1.40 9.24 12.45
N THR A 80 2.04 10.40 12.43
CA THR A 80 2.17 11.33 13.56
C THR A 80 1.82 12.74 13.10
N GLY A 81 1.77 13.70 14.02
CA GLY A 81 1.58 15.12 13.68
C GLY A 81 2.75 15.75 12.92
N GLU A 82 3.87 15.04 12.73
CA GLU A 82 5.08 15.55 12.08
C GLU A 82 5.52 14.70 10.88
N ILE A 83 5.14 13.42 10.85
CA ILE A 83 5.57 12.45 9.84
C ILE A 83 4.37 11.62 9.38
N ILE A 84 4.20 11.49 8.06
CA ILE A 84 3.31 10.50 7.44
C ILE A 84 4.14 9.66 6.46
N ARG A 85 4.10 8.33 6.61
CA ARG A 85 4.71 7.37 5.67
C ARG A 85 3.64 6.52 5.03
N ILE A 86 3.66 6.42 3.72
CA ILE A 86 2.62 5.75 2.94
C ILE A 86 3.28 4.72 2.01
N GLN A 87 2.72 3.52 2.00
CA GLN A 87 3.09 2.47 1.04
C GLN A 87 2.27 2.66 -0.23
N THR A 88 2.92 2.70 -1.39
CA THR A 88 2.27 2.63 -2.70
C THR A 88 2.60 1.30 -3.36
N LYS A 89 2.15 1.03 -4.59
CA LYS A 89 2.54 -0.20 -5.29
C LYS A 89 4.04 -0.24 -5.60
N ASN A 90 4.61 0.91 -5.98
CA ASN A 90 5.93 0.97 -6.61
C ASN A 90 7.00 1.63 -5.74
N CYS A 91 6.61 2.35 -4.68
CA CYS A 91 7.53 3.05 -3.77
C CYS A 91 6.89 3.34 -2.41
N ARG A 92 7.63 4.00 -1.53
CA ARG A 92 7.08 4.64 -0.33
C ARG A 92 7.12 6.15 -0.49
N ILE A 93 6.13 6.81 0.10
CA ILE A 93 6.08 8.26 0.17
C ILE A 93 6.28 8.66 1.62
N HIS A 94 7.23 9.55 1.86
CA HIS A 94 7.55 10.11 3.16
C HIS A 94 7.22 11.59 3.17
N ILE A 95 6.31 12.00 4.06
CA ILE A 95 5.84 13.38 4.20
C ILE A 95 6.25 13.85 5.58
N GLU A 96 7.00 14.95 5.64
CA GLU A 96 7.43 15.58 6.89
C GLU A 96 6.85 17.00 7.00
N GLY A 97 6.47 17.40 8.21
CA GLY A 97 5.76 18.65 8.42
C GLY A 97 5.43 18.97 9.87
N LYS A 98 4.42 19.82 10.07
CA LYS A 98 3.88 20.19 11.39
C LYS A 98 2.37 20.15 11.37
N LYS A 99 1.78 19.61 12.45
CA LYS A 99 0.33 19.43 12.59
C LYS A 99 -0.27 18.71 11.37
N LEU A 100 0.44 17.69 10.87
CA LEU A 100 -0.05 16.84 9.81
C LEU A 100 -1.30 16.10 10.31
N ASN A 101 -2.35 16.13 9.50
CA ASN A 101 -3.61 15.46 9.76
C ASN A 101 -4.10 14.75 8.50
N ILE A 102 -4.54 13.50 8.63
CA ILE A 102 -5.27 12.81 7.55
C ILE A 102 -6.75 13.19 7.71
N ASP A 103 -7.25 14.04 6.81
CA ASP A 103 -8.63 14.53 6.84
C ASP A 103 -9.61 13.40 6.49
N TYR A 104 -9.25 12.60 5.49
CA TYR A 104 -9.94 11.36 5.12
C TYR A 104 -9.00 10.44 4.34
N PHE A 105 -9.34 9.15 4.31
CA PHE A 105 -8.68 8.14 3.49
C PHE A 105 -9.71 7.11 3.01
N THR A 106 -9.73 6.85 1.71
CA THR A 106 -10.59 5.86 1.03
C THR A 106 -9.72 4.96 0.15
N ASP A 107 -10.25 3.87 -0.39
CA ASP A 107 -9.46 2.98 -1.25
C ASP A 107 -8.85 3.69 -2.48
N ASP A 108 -9.47 4.80 -2.92
CA ASP A 108 -9.06 5.55 -4.11
C ASP A 108 -8.09 6.70 -3.77
N GLU A 109 -8.38 7.47 -2.71
CA GLU A 109 -7.62 8.68 -2.38
C GLU A 109 -7.51 8.97 -0.88
N MET A 110 -6.49 9.73 -0.51
CA MET A 110 -6.23 10.23 0.83
C MET A 110 -5.97 11.73 0.79
N ARG A 111 -6.58 12.46 1.73
CA ARG A 111 -6.31 13.89 1.91
C ARG A 111 -5.56 14.13 3.22
N ILE A 112 -4.47 14.87 3.10
CA ILE A 112 -3.61 15.28 4.19
C ILE A 112 -3.65 16.81 4.28
N SER A 113 -3.87 17.32 5.49
CA SER A 113 -3.74 18.72 5.83
C SER A 113 -2.63 18.95 6.85
N GLY A 114 -2.22 20.20 7.03
CA GLY A 114 -1.13 20.59 7.92
C GLY A 114 0.02 21.21 7.15
N LYS A 115 1.04 21.72 7.84
CA LYS A 115 2.17 22.37 7.18
C LYS A 115 3.13 21.31 6.64
N ILE A 116 3.16 21.14 5.34
CA ILE A 116 4.05 20.23 4.62
C ILE A 116 5.38 20.92 4.37
N ASN A 117 6.46 20.33 4.86
CA ASN A 117 7.82 20.83 4.70
C ASN A 117 8.59 20.05 3.64
N ARG A 118 8.35 18.75 3.53
CA ARG A 118 9.12 17.85 2.66
C ARG A 118 8.27 16.66 2.22
N ILE A 119 8.45 16.27 0.97
CA ILE A 119 7.89 15.05 0.39
C ILE A 119 9.04 14.30 -0.29
N GLU A 120 9.25 13.05 0.08
CA GLU A 120 10.27 12.18 -0.51
C GLU A 120 9.67 10.89 -1.06
N TYR A 121 10.27 10.40 -2.14
CA TYR A 121 10.03 9.07 -2.68
C TYR A 121 11.17 8.15 -2.23
N CYS A 122 10.82 7.04 -1.58
CA CYS A 122 11.76 6.05 -1.05
C CYS A 122 11.57 4.68 -1.71
#